data_AF-A0A7C4JMA1-F1
#
_entry.id   AF-A0A7C4JMA1-F1
#
_cell.length_a   1.000
_cell.length_b   1.000
_cell.length_c   1.000
_cell.angle_alpha   90.00
_cell.angle_beta   90.00
_cell.angle_gamma   90.00
#
_symmetry.space_group_name_H-M   'P 1'
#
loop_
_entity.id
_entity.type
_entity.pdbx_description
1 polymer ?
#
loop_
_entity_poly.entity_id
_entity_poly.type
_entity_poly.pdbx_seq_one_letter_code
_entity_poly.pdbx_strand_id
1 'polypeptide(L)'
;MTLERKRLLVLVVDRDDDLKRKTGISTPLLGYDQNLQAAQMLALSDPEEADVNAMFGALRVYKELAEKIGEENVQVATLAGAESEGLEADEKILHELEEVLKIFKADGIVFVSDGVTDEYVIPIISSRVPIISVKRLVVRQSESVERTWLLLGRYLRLAFTEPRYAKIFLGVPGLILTISGVLYLLNIISLPLILTAIGLILIFRGFNLDQKTIGVYKWFINLFRMPPYRQLRAFAAFVSLILLLAGLYIGYVSAINTLTTVYPNPPDPSLYTWWWIDKIPLLTGAFIISSIDIISVGILISIFSNTIYYL
;
A
#
# COMPACT_ATOMS: atom_id res chain seq x y z
N MET A 1 28.25 -9.40 -35.49
CA MET A 1 29.54 -8.98 -34.91
C MET A 1 30.01 -10.12 -34.02
N THR A 2 30.91 -10.97 -34.51
CA THR A 2 31.37 -12.21 -33.84
C THR A 2 32.22 -11.87 -32.61
N LEU A 3 32.03 -12.61 -31.51
CA LEU A 3 32.72 -12.42 -30.22
C LEU A 3 34.24 -12.69 -30.28
N GLU A 4 34.75 -13.24 -31.38
CA GLU A 4 36.10 -13.80 -31.54
C GLU A 4 37.27 -12.79 -31.42
N ARG A 5 37.01 -11.48 -31.29
CA ARG A 5 38.09 -10.48 -31.11
C ARG A 5 37.76 -9.36 -30.11
N LYS A 6 36.77 -9.54 -29.24
CA LYS A 6 36.43 -8.51 -28.24
C LYS A 6 37.08 -8.83 -26.92
N ARG A 7 37.79 -7.86 -26.33
CA ARG A 7 38.26 -7.93 -24.95
C ARG A 7 37.12 -7.62 -23.99
N LEU A 8 36.77 -8.56 -23.13
CA LEU A 8 35.66 -8.44 -22.20
C LEU A 8 36.16 -8.28 -20.77
N LEU A 9 35.62 -7.29 -20.06
CA LEU A 9 35.83 -7.13 -18.63
C LEU A 9 34.57 -7.57 -17.89
N VAL A 10 34.69 -8.60 -17.06
CA VAL A 10 33.64 -8.98 -16.10
C VAL A 10 33.80 -8.09 -14.88
N LEU A 11 32.77 -7.30 -14.56
CA LEU A 11 32.85 -6.25 -13.56
C LEU A 11 31.84 -6.48 -12.44
N VAL A 12 32.33 -6.41 -11.20
CA VAL A 12 31.52 -6.32 -9.97
C VAL A 12 31.79 -4.97 -9.33
N VAL A 13 30.77 -4.38 -8.73
CA VAL A 13 30.88 -3.11 -8.02
C VAL A 13 30.21 -3.23 -6.67
N ASP A 14 31.01 -3.05 -5.62
CA ASP A 14 30.60 -2.89 -4.23
C ASP A 14 30.44 -1.39 -3.97
N ARG A 15 29.22 -0.89 -3.78
CA ARG A 15 28.99 0.57 -3.78
C ARG A 15 29.35 1.23 -2.44
N ASP A 16 29.25 0.52 -1.33
CA ASP A 16 29.42 1.00 0.04
C ASP A 16 30.75 0.61 0.69
N ASP A 17 31.69 0.04 -0.09
CA ASP A 17 33.06 -0.30 0.30
C ASP A 17 33.11 -1.37 1.40
N ASP A 18 32.14 -2.30 1.36
CA ASP A 18 32.00 -3.41 2.31
C ASP A 18 33.21 -4.33 2.30
N LEU A 19 33.79 -4.55 1.13
CA LEU A 19 35.01 -5.32 0.96
C LEU A 19 36.14 -4.73 1.81
N LYS A 20 36.42 -3.43 1.70
CA LYS A 20 37.48 -2.79 2.48
C LYS A 20 37.12 -2.70 3.95
N ARG A 21 35.87 -2.38 4.27
CA ARG A 21 35.38 -2.22 5.65
C ARG A 21 35.47 -3.52 6.44
N LYS A 22 35.13 -4.65 5.82
CA LYS A 22 35.05 -5.97 6.48
C LYS A 22 36.36 -6.75 6.38
N THR A 23 37.11 -6.63 5.28
CA THR A 23 38.32 -7.45 5.04
C THR A 23 39.63 -6.66 5.06
N GLY A 24 39.60 -5.33 4.96
CA GLY A 24 40.79 -4.48 4.83
C GLY A 24 41.43 -4.49 3.44
N ILE A 25 40.86 -5.21 2.47
CA ILE A 25 41.36 -5.27 1.09
C ILE A 25 40.95 -3.99 0.35
N SER A 26 41.92 -3.33 -0.28
CA SER A 26 41.64 -2.13 -1.10
C SER A 26 41.34 -2.50 -2.55
N THR A 27 40.38 -1.81 -3.14
CA THR A 27 40.06 -1.82 -4.57
C THR A 27 40.90 -0.77 -5.34
N PRO A 28 41.04 -0.90 -6.68
CA PRO A 28 40.47 -1.92 -7.56
C PRO A 28 41.21 -3.25 -7.52
N LEU A 29 40.46 -4.35 -7.57
CA LEU A 29 41.02 -5.70 -7.70
C LEU A 29 40.97 -6.16 -9.15
N LEU A 30 42.10 -6.61 -9.69
CA LEU A 30 42.21 -7.03 -11.09
C LEU A 30 42.74 -8.46 -11.20
N GLY A 31 41.95 -9.35 -11.81
CA GLY A 31 42.33 -10.72 -12.11
C GLY A 31 41.71 -11.76 -11.20
N TYR A 32 41.73 -13.00 -11.69
CA TYR A 32 40.97 -14.11 -11.11
C TYR A 32 41.39 -14.40 -9.67
N ASP A 33 42.69 -14.56 -9.41
CA ASP A 33 43.19 -14.97 -8.10
C ASP A 33 42.97 -13.90 -7.04
N GLN A 34 43.19 -12.63 -7.37
CA GLN A 34 42.94 -11.51 -6.45
C GLN A 34 41.47 -11.43 -6.05
N ASN A 35 40.56 -11.55 -7.03
CA ASN A 35 39.13 -11.51 -6.80
C ASN A 35 38.64 -12.76 -6.04
N LEU A 36 39.21 -13.95 -6.32
CA LEU A 36 38.90 -15.17 -5.59
C LEU A 36 39.32 -15.08 -4.13
N GLN A 37 40.54 -14.58 -3.87
CA GLN A 37 41.05 -14.44 -2.52
C GLN A 37 40.24 -13.40 -1.73
N ALA A 38 39.89 -12.28 -2.36
CA ALA A 38 39.05 -11.26 -1.75
C ALA A 38 37.62 -11.77 -1.44
N ALA A 39 36.99 -12.48 -2.37
CA ALA A 39 35.69 -13.10 -2.15
C ALA A 39 35.71 -14.12 -1.01
N GLN A 40 36.79 -14.92 -0.92
CA GLN A 40 36.98 -15.86 0.20
C GLN A 40 37.14 -15.15 1.54
N MET A 41 37.92 -14.07 1.60
CA MET A 41 38.09 -13.30 2.84
C MET A 41 36.78 -12.61 3.25
N LEU A 42 36.03 -12.06 2.29
CA LEU A 42 34.74 -11.44 2.57
C LEU A 42 33.73 -12.47 3.08
N ALA A 43 33.65 -13.64 2.44
CA ALA A 43 32.79 -14.73 2.89
C ALA A 43 33.15 -15.26 4.28
N LEU A 44 34.43 -15.25 4.66
CA LEU A 44 34.88 -15.64 5.99
C LEU A 44 34.61 -14.57 7.05
N SER A 45 34.66 -13.30 6.66
CA SER A 45 34.39 -12.17 7.56
C SER A 45 32.89 -11.97 7.78
N ASP A 46 32.09 -12.06 6.73
CA ASP A 46 30.65 -11.89 6.75
C ASP A 46 29.97 -12.80 5.71
N PRO A 47 29.55 -14.01 6.10
CA PRO A 47 28.86 -14.95 5.21
C PRO A 47 27.49 -14.47 4.71
N GLU A 48 26.89 -13.47 5.36
CA GLU A 48 25.58 -12.94 4.98
C GLU A 48 25.67 -11.83 3.93
N GLU A 49 26.89 -11.34 3.64
CA GLU A 49 27.12 -10.28 2.67
C GLU A 49 26.72 -10.71 1.25
N ALA A 50 25.95 -9.86 0.58
CA ALA A 50 25.46 -10.09 -0.77
C ALA A 50 26.61 -10.07 -1.78
N ASP A 51 27.57 -9.13 -1.64
CA ASP A 51 28.69 -8.92 -2.56
C ASP A 51 29.53 -10.19 -2.78
N VAL A 52 29.60 -11.05 -1.77
CA VAL A 52 30.27 -12.36 -1.86
C VAL A 52 29.74 -13.16 -3.05
N ASN A 53 28.43 -13.18 -3.22
CA ASN A 53 27.78 -13.92 -4.30
C ASN A 53 27.99 -13.23 -5.65
N ALA A 54 28.01 -11.90 -5.69
CA ALA A 54 28.34 -11.13 -6.89
C ALA A 54 29.76 -11.45 -7.37
N MET A 55 30.75 -11.42 -6.47
CA MET A 55 32.15 -11.76 -6.78
C MET A 55 32.32 -13.20 -7.26
N PHE A 56 31.73 -14.20 -6.57
CA PHE A 56 31.79 -15.59 -7.03
C PHE A 56 31.08 -15.81 -8.36
N GLY A 57 29.96 -15.12 -8.58
CA GLY A 57 29.26 -15.16 -9.85
C GLY A 57 30.06 -14.56 -11.00
N ALA A 58 30.80 -13.47 -10.76
CA ALA A 58 31.71 -12.90 -11.74
C ALA A 58 32.89 -13.82 -12.06
N LEU A 59 33.47 -14.49 -11.06
CA LEU A 59 34.51 -15.51 -11.27
C LEU A 59 33.99 -16.69 -12.11
N ARG A 60 32.73 -17.10 -11.93
CA ARG A 60 32.10 -18.12 -12.79
C ARG A 60 31.94 -17.62 -14.23
N VAL A 61 31.44 -16.40 -14.41
CA VAL A 61 31.28 -15.78 -15.74
C VAL A 61 32.63 -15.64 -16.45
N TYR A 62 33.67 -15.24 -15.73
CA TYR A 62 35.04 -15.16 -16.24
C TYR A 62 35.47 -16.50 -16.84
N LYS A 63 35.31 -17.61 -16.09
CA LYS A 63 35.65 -18.96 -16.58
C LYS A 63 34.84 -19.35 -17.82
N GLU A 64 33.51 -19.13 -17.78
CA GLU A 64 32.62 -19.41 -18.91
C GLU A 64 33.00 -18.63 -20.19
N LEU A 65 33.53 -17.42 -20.05
CA LEU A 65 33.96 -16.59 -21.19
C LEU A 65 35.38 -16.95 -21.63
N ALA A 66 36.30 -17.18 -20.70
CA ALA A 66 37.68 -17.57 -20.99
C ALA A 66 37.73 -18.88 -21.81
N GLU A 67 36.87 -19.85 -21.49
CA GLU A 67 36.73 -21.10 -22.27
C GLU A 67 36.26 -20.85 -23.72
N LYS A 68 35.52 -19.77 -23.98
CA LYS A 68 34.92 -19.47 -25.29
C LYS A 68 35.77 -18.58 -26.18
N ILE A 69 36.45 -17.59 -25.60
CA ILE A 69 37.18 -16.56 -26.35
C ILE A 69 38.66 -16.42 -25.96
N GLY A 70 39.18 -17.27 -25.07
CA GLY A 70 40.57 -17.25 -24.62
C GLY A 70 40.78 -16.43 -23.34
N GLU A 71 41.67 -16.89 -22.47
CA GLU A 71 42.01 -16.24 -21.20
C GLU A 71 42.64 -14.85 -21.41
N GLU A 72 43.34 -14.63 -22.52
CA GLU A 72 43.95 -13.35 -22.85
C GLU A 72 42.95 -12.25 -23.24
N ASN A 73 41.71 -12.64 -23.57
CA ASN A 73 40.65 -11.74 -24.02
C ASN A 73 39.61 -11.45 -22.93
N VAL A 74 39.75 -12.04 -21.75
CA VAL A 74 38.81 -11.86 -20.64
C VAL A 74 39.58 -11.46 -19.40
N GLN A 75 39.08 -10.46 -18.68
CA GLN A 75 39.57 -10.09 -17.36
C GLN A 75 38.40 -9.94 -16.40
N VAL A 76 38.63 -10.17 -15.10
CA VAL A 76 37.67 -9.88 -14.03
C VAL A 76 38.19 -8.75 -13.16
N ALA A 77 37.32 -7.83 -12.77
CA ALA A 77 37.64 -6.79 -11.81
C ALA A 77 36.50 -6.55 -10.82
N THR A 78 36.87 -6.19 -9.60
CA THR A 78 35.95 -5.67 -8.58
C THR A 78 36.39 -4.26 -8.22
N LEU A 79 35.44 -3.33 -8.28
CA LEU A 79 35.62 -1.93 -7.89
C LEU A 79 34.82 -1.69 -6.62
N ALA A 80 35.22 -0.70 -5.82
CA ALA A 80 34.42 -0.25 -4.70
C ALA A 80 34.21 1.27 -4.65
N GLY A 81 33.02 1.65 -4.20
CA GLY A 81 32.64 3.02 -3.89
C GLY A 81 33.15 3.46 -2.52
N ALA A 82 32.48 4.42 -1.92
CA ALA A 82 32.85 5.00 -0.64
C ALA A 82 31.73 4.79 0.39
N GLU A 83 32.09 4.69 1.67
CA GLU A 83 31.15 4.47 2.78
C GLU A 83 30.05 5.55 2.86
N SER A 84 30.34 6.78 2.43
CA SER A 84 29.39 7.90 2.43
C SER A 84 28.25 7.75 1.40
N GLU A 85 28.34 6.76 0.50
CA GLU A 85 27.50 6.61 -0.70
C GLU A 85 27.39 7.92 -1.54
N GLY A 86 26.64 7.90 -2.63
CA GLY A 86 26.40 9.11 -3.44
C GLY A 86 27.58 9.53 -4.32
N LEU A 87 27.80 10.84 -4.46
CA LEU A 87 28.71 11.39 -5.48
C LEU A 87 30.18 10.95 -5.27
N GLU A 88 30.65 10.91 -4.03
CA GLU A 88 32.02 10.50 -3.71
C GLU A 88 32.27 9.03 -4.08
N ALA A 89 31.28 8.17 -3.84
CA ALA A 89 31.32 6.77 -4.24
C ALA A 89 31.34 6.62 -5.76
N ASP A 90 30.48 7.37 -6.46
CA ASP A 90 30.39 7.36 -7.91
C ASP A 90 31.69 7.85 -8.58
N GLU A 91 32.34 8.90 -8.02
CA GLU A 91 33.65 9.40 -8.47
C GLU A 91 34.77 8.39 -8.23
N LYS A 92 34.82 7.74 -7.05
CA LYS A 92 35.80 6.70 -6.74
C LYS A 92 35.69 5.53 -7.72
N ILE A 93 34.48 5.02 -7.95
CA ILE A 93 34.22 3.92 -8.89
C ILE A 93 34.71 4.28 -10.30
N LEU A 94 34.48 5.52 -10.74
CA LEU A 94 34.95 5.97 -12.05
C LEU A 94 36.48 6.00 -12.12
N HIS A 95 37.16 6.50 -11.08
CA HIS A 95 38.62 6.54 -11.02
C HIS A 95 39.22 5.13 -11.02
N GLU A 96 38.68 4.21 -10.22
CA GLU A 96 39.11 2.83 -10.17
C GLU A 96 38.89 2.10 -11.51
N LEU A 97 37.76 2.38 -12.18
CA LEU A 97 37.50 1.86 -13.52
C LEU A 97 38.55 2.35 -14.53
N GLU A 98 38.94 3.64 -14.46
CA GLU A 98 40.01 4.17 -15.32
C GLU A 98 41.35 3.48 -15.07
N GLU A 99 41.69 3.19 -13.82
CA GLU A 99 42.91 2.45 -13.49
C GLU A 99 42.92 1.05 -14.06
N VAL A 100 41.80 0.33 -13.93
CA VAL A 100 41.63 -1.00 -14.54
C VAL A 100 41.76 -0.93 -16.07
N LEU A 101 41.14 0.06 -16.71
CA LEU A 101 41.18 0.22 -18.17
C LEU A 101 42.54 0.64 -18.72
N LYS A 102 43.40 1.26 -17.90
CA LYS A 102 44.80 1.54 -18.27
C LYS A 102 45.60 0.24 -18.41
N ILE A 103 45.32 -0.76 -17.57
CA ILE A 103 46.00 -2.07 -17.58
C ILE A 103 45.36 -2.98 -18.62
N PHE A 104 44.03 -3.08 -18.63
CA PHE A 104 43.27 -3.93 -19.54
C PHE A 104 42.27 -3.11 -20.36
N LYS A 105 42.62 -2.83 -21.62
CA LYS A 105 41.72 -2.14 -22.55
C LYS A 105 40.58 -3.08 -22.98
N ALA A 106 39.44 -2.95 -22.33
CA ALA A 106 38.22 -3.70 -22.64
C ALA A 106 37.40 -3.03 -23.74
N ASP A 107 36.89 -3.82 -24.68
CA ASP A 107 35.94 -3.39 -25.73
C ASP A 107 34.48 -3.43 -25.23
N GLY A 108 34.24 -4.10 -24.11
CA GLY A 108 32.94 -4.11 -23.46
C GLY A 108 32.95 -4.78 -22.09
N ILE A 109 31.90 -4.48 -21.31
CA ILE A 109 31.76 -4.94 -19.93
C ILE A 109 30.59 -5.93 -19.81
N VAL A 110 30.81 -7.00 -19.06
CA VAL A 110 29.75 -7.86 -18.52
C VAL A 110 29.59 -7.52 -17.05
N PHE A 111 28.53 -6.79 -16.73
CA PHE A 111 28.28 -6.31 -15.38
C PHE A 111 27.55 -7.39 -14.58
N VAL A 112 28.04 -7.68 -13.37
CA VAL A 112 27.46 -8.68 -12.47
C VAL A 112 27.07 -7.96 -11.18
N SER A 113 25.80 -8.04 -10.81
CA SER A 113 25.24 -7.40 -9.61
C SER A 113 24.24 -8.33 -8.94
N ASP A 114 24.11 -8.19 -7.63
CA ASP A 114 23.17 -8.96 -6.79
C ASP A 114 21.90 -8.17 -6.43
N GLY A 115 21.91 -6.84 -6.64
CA GLY A 115 20.86 -5.94 -6.21
C GLY A 115 20.44 -4.89 -7.25
N VAL A 116 19.43 -4.10 -6.88
CA VAL A 116 18.98 -2.93 -7.68
C VAL A 116 19.87 -1.71 -7.39
N THR A 117 20.53 -1.70 -6.22
CA THR A 117 21.40 -0.61 -5.75
C THR A 117 22.69 -0.49 -6.54
N ASP A 118 23.32 -1.59 -6.91
CA ASP A 118 24.58 -1.54 -7.67
C ASP A 118 24.31 -1.28 -9.15
N GLU A 119 23.09 -1.50 -9.64
CA GLU A 119 22.70 -1.11 -11.00
C GLU A 119 22.66 0.41 -11.20
N TYR A 120 22.63 1.22 -10.12
CA TYR A 120 22.71 2.68 -10.24
C TYR A 120 24.04 3.16 -10.83
N VAL A 121 25.11 2.35 -10.79
CA VAL A 121 26.41 2.72 -11.35
C VAL A 121 26.54 2.43 -12.86
N ILE A 122 25.55 1.74 -13.45
CA ILE A 122 25.52 1.40 -14.88
C ILE A 122 25.72 2.62 -15.78
N PRO A 123 25.00 3.76 -15.60
CA PRO A 123 25.19 4.94 -16.45
C PRO A 123 26.62 5.48 -16.38
N ILE A 124 27.22 5.48 -15.19
CA ILE A 124 28.57 5.99 -14.93
C ILE A 124 29.60 5.12 -15.66
N ILE A 125 29.50 3.80 -15.51
CA ILE A 125 30.40 2.84 -16.18
C ILE A 125 30.23 2.91 -17.71
N SER A 126 28.98 2.98 -18.18
CA SER A 126 28.66 3.04 -19.61
C SER A 126 29.22 4.28 -20.32
N SER A 127 29.54 5.34 -19.56
CA SER A 127 30.18 6.54 -20.10
C SER A 127 31.60 6.31 -20.61
N ARG A 128 32.28 5.25 -20.15
CA ARG A 128 33.66 4.92 -20.55
C ARG A 128 33.73 3.72 -21.48
N VAL A 129 32.99 2.66 -21.19
CA VAL A 129 33.00 1.41 -21.96
C VAL A 129 31.58 0.87 -22.07
N PRO A 130 31.15 0.38 -23.25
CA PRO A 130 29.79 -0.14 -23.41
C PRO A 130 29.57 -1.40 -22.56
N ILE A 131 28.46 -1.44 -21.83
CA ILE A 131 28.00 -2.63 -21.12
C ILE A 131 27.26 -3.53 -22.13
N ILE A 132 27.82 -4.72 -22.38
CA ILE A 132 27.29 -5.67 -23.36
C ILE A 132 26.18 -6.53 -22.73
N SER A 133 26.31 -6.83 -21.43
CA SER A 133 25.36 -7.68 -20.71
C SER A 133 25.36 -7.37 -19.23
N VAL A 134 24.19 -7.50 -18.59
CA VAL A 134 24.00 -7.42 -17.15
C VAL A 134 23.51 -8.78 -16.66
N LYS A 135 24.22 -9.39 -15.70
CA LYS A 135 23.87 -10.69 -15.11
C LYS A 135 23.52 -10.50 -13.63
N ARG A 136 22.22 -10.60 -13.32
CA ARG A 136 21.72 -10.46 -11.96
C ARG A 136 21.77 -11.78 -11.19
N LEU A 137 22.34 -11.77 -9.99
CA LEU A 137 22.44 -12.93 -9.10
C LEU A 137 21.50 -12.76 -7.92
N VAL A 138 20.39 -13.51 -7.90
CA VAL A 138 19.43 -13.46 -6.79
C VAL A 138 19.81 -14.53 -5.77
N VAL A 139 20.32 -14.10 -4.61
CA VAL A 139 20.61 -14.97 -3.47
C VAL A 139 19.29 -15.30 -2.77
N ARG A 140 18.91 -16.58 -2.76
CA ARG A 140 17.71 -17.04 -2.05
C ARG A 140 18.01 -17.23 -0.55
N GLN A 141 17.93 -16.16 0.24
CA GLN A 141 17.98 -16.27 1.70
C GLN A 141 16.64 -16.76 2.25
N SER A 142 16.57 -18.00 2.75
CA SER A 142 15.32 -18.66 3.18
C SER A 142 14.94 -18.44 4.65
N GLU A 143 15.77 -17.79 5.48
CA GLU A 143 15.52 -17.68 6.93
C GLU A 143 14.38 -16.72 7.33
N SER A 144 14.08 -15.68 6.54
CA SER A 144 13.12 -14.64 6.96
C SER A 144 11.70 -15.18 7.11
N VAL A 145 11.34 -16.20 6.31
CA VAL A 145 10.03 -16.85 6.35
C VAL A 145 9.89 -17.70 7.62
N GLU A 146 10.91 -18.48 7.97
CA GLU A 146 10.89 -19.37 9.14
C GLU A 146 10.78 -18.57 10.46
N ARG A 147 11.58 -17.51 10.62
CA ARG A 147 11.48 -16.63 11.80
C ARG A 147 10.12 -15.94 11.89
N THR A 148 9.54 -15.55 10.76
CA THR A 148 8.20 -14.93 10.73
C THR A 148 7.14 -15.93 11.20
N TRP A 149 7.17 -17.18 10.73
CA TRP A 149 6.24 -18.21 11.18
C TRP A 149 6.39 -18.56 12.66
N LEU A 150 7.62 -18.64 13.17
CA LEU A 150 7.90 -18.88 14.59
C LEU A 150 7.40 -17.72 15.47
N LEU A 151 7.62 -16.47 15.04
CA LEU A 151 7.14 -15.29 15.76
C LEU A 151 5.61 -15.21 15.77
N LEU A 152 4.96 -15.43 14.62
CA LEU A 152 3.50 -15.49 14.54
C LEU A 152 2.95 -16.59 15.46
N GLY A 153 3.54 -17.79 15.43
CA GLY A 153 3.16 -18.89 16.33
C GLY A 153 3.32 -18.53 17.80
N ARG A 154 4.39 -17.82 18.18
CA ARG A 154 4.63 -17.35 19.54
C ARG A 154 3.61 -16.31 20.00
N TYR A 155 3.27 -15.35 19.14
CA TYR A 155 2.26 -14.32 19.45
C TYR A 155 0.85 -14.90 19.54
N LEU A 156 0.50 -15.84 18.66
CA LEU A 156 -0.75 -16.58 18.77
C LEU A 156 -0.80 -17.34 20.10
N ARG A 157 0.27 -18.06 20.44
CA ARG A 157 0.34 -18.77 21.73
C ARG A 157 0.12 -17.81 22.91
N LEU A 158 0.82 -16.67 22.95
CA LEU A 158 0.63 -15.63 23.97
C LEU A 158 -0.82 -15.13 24.02
N ALA A 159 -1.47 -14.95 22.88
CA ALA A 159 -2.87 -14.52 22.81
C ALA A 159 -3.84 -15.56 23.42
N PHE A 160 -3.51 -16.86 23.42
CA PHE A 160 -4.36 -17.91 24.00
C PHE A 160 -3.99 -18.26 25.44
N THR A 161 -2.70 -18.31 25.79
CA THR A 161 -2.24 -18.85 27.07
C THR A 161 -2.06 -17.79 28.14
N GLU A 162 -1.72 -16.56 27.76
CA GLU A 162 -1.38 -15.53 28.74
C GLU A 162 -2.67 -14.83 29.23
N PRO A 163 -3.02 -14.88 30.53
CA PRO A 163 -4.34 -14.46 31.03
C PRO A 163 -4.68 -13.01 30.69
N ARG A 164 -3.67 -12.13 30.65
CA ARG A 164 -3.83 -10.72 30.33
C ARG A 164 -4.20 -10.51 28.86
N TYR A 165 -3.55 -11.23 27.95
CA TYR A 165 -3.74 -11.08 26.51
C TYR A 165 -4.97 -11.86 26.02
N ALA A 166 -5.21 -13.06 26.56
CA ALA A 166 -6.39 -13.86 26.28
C ALA A 166 -7.70 -13.13 26.61
N LYS A 167 -7.75 -12.38 27.71
CA LYS A 167 -8.92 -11.53 28.04
C LYS A 167 -9.22 -10.50 26.95
N ILE A 168 -8.20 -9.87 26.38
CA ILE A 168 -8.37 -8.80 25.39
C ILE A 168 -8.65 -9.38 23.99
N PHE A 169 -7.90 -10.42 23.58
CA PHE A 169 -8.02 -11.01 22.24
C PHE A 169 -9.19 -11.96 22.08
N LEU A 170 -9.55 -12.70 23.13
CA LEU A 170 -10.59 -13.75 23.08
C LEU A 170 -11.76 -13.44 24.00
N GLY A 171 -11.48 -12.95 25.21
CA GLY A 171 -12.51 -12.68 26.22
C GLY A 171 -13.49 -11.58 25.79
N VAL A 172 -12.98 -10.39 25.46
CA VAL A 172 -13.82 -9.25 25.07
C VAL A 172 -14.59 -9.52 23.76
N PRO A 173 -13.96 -9.99 22.67
CA PRO A 173 -14.70 -10.34 21.45
C PRO A 173 -15.67 -11.51 21.67
N GLY A 174 -15.28 -12.53 22.42
CA GLY A 174 -16.12 -13.68 22.75
C GLY A 174 -17.35 -13.30 23.55
N LEU A 175 -17.22 -12.38 24.52
CA LEU A 175 -18.34 -11.84 25.28
C LEU A 175 -19.31 -11.05 24.38
N ILE A 176 -18.77 -10.19 23.51
CA ILE A 176 -19.58 -9.43 22.54
C ILE A 176 -20.35 -10.36 21.62
N LEU A 177 -19.69 -11.41 21.09
CA LEU A 177 -20.32 -12.42 20.24
C LEU A 177 -21.40 -13.21 20.99
N THR A 178 -21.14 -13.58 22.24
CA THR A 178 -22.09 -14.31 23.09
C THR A 178 -23.33 -13.47 23.37
N ILE A 179 -23.16 -12.21 23.78
CA ILE A 179 -24.26 -11.27 24.02
C ILE A 179 -25.06 -11.06 22.73
N SER A 180 -24.37 -10.85 21.61
CA SER A 180 -25.02 -10.68 20.30
C SER A 180 -25.82 -11.91 19.88
N GLY A 181 -25.29 -13.12 20.11
CA GLY A 181 -25.98 -14.38 19.84
C GLY A 181 -27.20 -14.59 20.71
N VAL A 182 -27.12 -14.28 22.01
CA VAL A 182 -28.28 -14.35 22.92
C VAL A 182 -29.36 -13.35 22.52
N LEU A 183 -29.00 -12.11 22.17
CA LEU A 183 -29.94 -11.09 21.70
C LEU A 183 -30.62 -11.49 20.38
N TYR A 184 -29.90 -12.18 19.49
CA TYR A 184 -30.46 -12.74 18.27
C TYR A 184 -31.47 -13.85 18.56
N LEU A 185 -31.15 -14.80 19.46
CA LEU A 185 -32.07 -15.88 19.86
C LEU A 185 -33.36 -15.36 20.50
N LEU A 186 -33.29 -14.24 21.22
CA LEU A 186 -34.46 -13.58 21.81
C LEU A 186 -35.26 -12.74 20.80
N ASN A 187 -34.89 -12.74 19.52
CA ASN A 187 -35.46 -11.89 18.45
C ASN A 187 -35.45 -10.38 18.78
N ILE A 188 -34.54 -9.93 19.66
CA ILE A 188 -34.40 -8.52 20.03
C ILE A 188 -33.58 -7.76 18.97
N ILE A 189 -32.64 -8.46 18.32
CA ILE A 189 -31.74 -7.90 17.31
C ILE A 189 -31.71 -8.79 16.07
N SER A 190 -31.67 -8.17 14.88
CA SER A 190 -31.50 -8.87 13.61
C SER A 190 -30.02 -8.99 13.23
N LEU A 191 -29.65 -10.12 12.62
CA LEU A 191 -28.28 -10.40 12.12
C LEU A 191 -27.69 -9.27 11.25
N PRO A 192 -28.45 -8.65 10.32
CA PRO A 192 -27.98 -7.51 9.54
C PRO A 192 -27.54 -6.33 10.41
N LEU A 193 -28.23 -6.04 11.52
CA LEU A 193 -27.88 -4.94 12.42
C LEU A 193 -26.51 -5.14 13.07
N ILE A 194 -26.18 -6.38 13.44
CA ILE A 194 -24.87 -6.74 14.01
C ILE A 194 -23.77 -6.54 12.96
N LEU A 195 -23.98 -7.03 11.73
CA LEU A 195 -23.02 -6.89 10.63
C LEU A 195 -22.81 -5.43 10.23
N THR A 196 -23.89 -4.63 10.18
CA THR A 196 -23.79 -3.19 9.94
C THR A 196 -23.03 -2.48 11.05
N ALA A 197 -23.27 -2.83 12.33
CA ALA A 197 -22.54 -2.24 13.45
C ALA A 197 -21.04 -2.59 13.40
N ILE A 198 -20.68 -3.84 13.12
CA ILE A 198 -19.28 -4.28 12.95
C ILE A 198 -18.66 -3.57 11.75
N GLY A 199 -19.36 -3.50 10.62
CA GLY A 199 -18.91 -2.81 9.42
C GLY A 199 -18.65 -1.32 9.67
N LEU A 200 -19.54 -0.64 10.40
CA LEU A 200 -19.33 0.75 10.80
C LEU A 200 -18.09 0.90 11.68
N ILE A 201 -17.90 0.04 12.69
CA ILE A 201 -16.70 0.09 13.55
C ILE A 201 -15.42 -0.07 12.71
N LEU A 202 -15.41 -1.02 11.79
CA LEU A 202 -14.27 -1.26 10.89
C LEU A 202 -14.03 -0.09 9.93
N ILE A 203 -15.06 0.56 9.42
CA ILE A 203 -14.93 1.77 8.61
C ILE A 203 -14.37 2.92 9.45
N PHE A 204 -14.93 3.15 10.65
CA PHE A 204 -14.47 4.20 11.55
C PHE A 204 -12.99 4.06 11.91
N ARG A 205 -12.55 2.82 12.22
CA ARG A 205 -11.14 2.51 12.51
C ARG A 205 -10.27 2.47 11.26
N GLY A 206 -10.72 1.81 10.20
CA GLY A 206 -9.93 1.58 8.97
C GLY A 206 -9.62 2.87 8.22
N PHE A 207 -10.48 3.88 8.33
CA PHE A 207 -10.26 5.19 7.73
C PHE A 207 -9.70 6.23 8.71
N ASN A 208 -9.35 5.85 9.95
CA ASN A 208 -8.97 6.78 11.03
C ASN A 208 -9.91 8.01 11.08
N LEU A 209 -11.22 7.73 11.03
CA LEU A 209 -12.25 8.76 11.06
C LEU A 209 -12.34 9.41 12.44
N ASP A 210 -11.76 8.79 13.46
CA ASP A 210 -11.52 9.37 14.79
C ASP A 210 -10.79 10.71 14.72
N GLN A 211 -9.77 10.87 13.87
CA GLN A 211 -9.03 12.12 13.75
C GLN A 211 -9.77 13.18 12.92
N LYS A 212 -10.53 12.77 11.90
CA LYS A 212 -11.28 13.67 11.00
C LYS A 212 -12.63 14.13 11.57
N THR A 213 -13.25 13.33 12.44
CA THR A 213 -14.55 13.65 13.06
C THR A 213 -14.45 14.60 14.25
N ILE A 214 -13.25 14.85 14.80
CA ILE A 214 -13.02 15.85 15.85
C ILE A 214 -13.49 17.25 15.41
N GLY A 215 -13.35 17.60 14.13
CA GLY A 215 -13.84 18.86 13.59
C GLY A 215 -15.38 18.96 13.62
N VAL A 216 -16.06 17.88 13.23
CA VAL A 216 -17.54 17.79 13.23
C VAL A 216 -18.07 17.77 14.66
N TYR A 217 -17.42 17.04 15.57
CA TYR A 217 -17.77 16.98 16.98
C TYR A 217 -17.59 18.33 17.68
N LYS A 218 -16.47 19.04 17.41
CA LYS A 218 -16.25 20.41 17.90
C LYS A 218 -17.25 21.40 17.33
N TRP A 219 -17.63 21.29 16.05
CA TRP A 219 -18.70 22.10 15.45
C TRP A 219 -20.04 21.86 16.14
N PHE A 220 -20.40 20.60 16.38
CA PHE A 220 -21.64 20.21 17.08
C PHE A 220 -21.69 20.73 18.52
N ILE A 221 -20.60 20.59 19.29
CA ILE A 221 -20.51 21.12 20.66
C ILE A 221 -20.53 22.65 20.69
N ASN A 222 -19.85 23.31 19.76
CA ASN A 222 -19.87 24.78 19.69
C ASN A 222 -21.27 25.31 19.38
N LEU A 223 -22.11 24.53 18.67
CA LEU A 223 -23.51 24.85 18.42
C LEU A 223 -24.31 24.94 19.73
N PHE A 224 -24.04 24.07 20.72
CA PHE A 224 -24.61 24.14 22.08
C PHE A 224 -24.03 25.25 22.97
N ARG A 225 -22.94 25.90 22.56
CA ARG A 225 -22.36 27.07 23.26
C ARG A 225 -22.77 28.41 22.66
N MET A 226 -23.55 28.42 21.58
CA MET A 226 -24.06 29.64 20.95
C MET A 226 -25.19 30.27 21.78
N PRO A 227 -25.46 31.59 21.64
CA PRO A 227 -26.58 32.22 22.33
C PRO A 227 -27.93 31.57 21.97
N PRO A 228 -28.94 31.60 22.89
CA PRO A 228 -30.17 30.80 22.78
C PRO A 228 -30.91 30.92 21.44
N TYR A 229 -30.88 32.09 20.81
CA TYR A 229 -31.52 32.35 19.51
C TYR A 229 -30.88 31.59 18.34
N ARG A 230 -29.56 31.33 18.35
CA ARG A 230 -28.88 30.52 17.32
C ARG A 230 -29.12 29.03 17.53
N GLN A 231 -29.25 28.60 18.79
CA GLN A 231 -29.59 27.21 19.12
C GLN A 231 -30.99 26.85 18.63
N LEU A 232 -31.97 27.74 18.85
CA LEU A 232 -33.33 27.56 18.36
C LEU A 232 -33.37 27.42 16.84
N ARG A 233 -32.56 28.21 16.10
CA ARG A 233 -32.46 28.07 14.64
C ARG A 233 -31.80 26.78 14.20
N ALA A 234 -30.68 26.41 14.82
CA ALA A 234 -30.01 25.16 14.48
C ALA A 234 -30.94 23.96 14.70
N PHE A 235 -31.69 23.97 15.80
CA PHE A 235 -32.69 22.96 16.10
C PHE A 235 -33.86 22.99 15.10
N ALA A 236 -34.44 24.15 14.81
CA ALA A 236 -35.54 24.28 13.85
C ALA A 236 -35.12 23.90 12.43
N ALA A 237 -33.90 24.24 12.00
CA ALA A 237 -33.34 23.81 10.72
C ALA A 237 -33.15 22.29 10.66
N PHE A 238 -32.68 21.69 11.76
CA PHE A 238 -32.54 20.24 11.87
C PHE A 238 -33.89 19.51 11.83
N VAL A 239 -34.88 20.00 12.58
CA VAL A 239 -36.25 19.45 12.58
C VAL A 239 -36.90 19.62 11.21
N SER A 240 -36.75 20.79 10.58
CA SER A 240 -37.24 21.06 9.23
C SER A 240 -36.64 20.10 8.19
N LEU A 241 -35.33 19.84 8.27
CA LEU A 241 -34.65 18.88 7.41
C LEU A 241 -35.20 17.46 7.59
N ILE A 242 -35.40 17.03 8.84
CA ILE A 242 -35.98 15.71 9.13
C ILE A 242 -37.40 15.59 8.56
N LEU A 243 -38.24 16.61 8.76
CA LEU A 243 -39.61 16.63 8.24
C LEU A 243 -39.63 16.60 6.72
N LEU A 244 -38.72 17.31 6.05
CA LEU A 244 -38.58 17.27 4.60
C LEU A 244 -38.22 15.85 4.13
N LEU A 245 -37.21 15.22 4.73
CA LEU A 245 -36.81 13.84 4.39
C LEU A 245 -37.93 12.82 4.67
N ALA A 246 -38.63 12.96 5.79
CA ALA A 246 -39.77 12.11 6.13
C ALA A 246 -40.93 12.28 5.14
N GLY A 247 -41.24 13.52 4.74
CA GLY A 247 -42.25 13.82 3.74
C GLY A 247 -41.92 13.21 2.37
N LEU A 248 -40.66 13.31 1.93
CA LEU A 248 -40.20 12.66 0.68
C LEU A 248 -40.33 11.14 0.75
N TYR A 249 -39.96 10.53 1.89
CA TYR A 249 -40.05 9.08 2.09
C TYR A 249 -41.50 8.60 2.07
N ILE A 250 -42.38 9.27 2.83
CA ILE A 250 -43.81 8.93 2.88
C ILE A 250 -44.46 9.11 1.51
N GLY A 251 -44.14 10.20 0.80
CA GLY A 251 -44.59 10.43 -0.57
C GLY A 251 -44.16 9.31 -1.52
N TYR A 252 -42.89 8.88 -1.44
CA TYR A 252 -42.35 7.80 -2.26
C TYR A 252 -43.06 6.47 -1.99
N VAL A 253 -43.16 6.07 -0.72
CA VAL A 253 -43.82 4.82 -0.32
C VAL A 253 -45.29 4.82 -0.73
N SER A 254 -46.00 5.95 -0.54
CA SER A 254 -47.39 6.05 -0.95
C SER A 254 -47.56 5.98 -2.47
N ALA A 255 -46.65 6.57 -3.25
CA ALA A 255 -46.73 6.53 -4.70
C ALA A 255 -46.57 5.09 -5.24
N ILE A 256 -45.64 4.32 -4.66
CA ILE A 256 -45.48 2.90 -4.98
C ILE A 256 -46.70 2.07 -4.54
N ASN A 257 -47.21 2.31 -3.33
CA ASN A 257 -48.39 1.58 -2.83
C ASN A 257 -49.62 1.83 -3.70
N THR A 258 -49.89 3.07 -4.09
CA THR A 258 -51.02 3.42 -4.99
C THR A 258 -50.88 2.78 -6.37
N LEU A 259 -49.66 2.65 -6.90
CA LEU A 259 -49.45 1.89 -8.12
C LEU A 259 -49.80 0.42 -7.95
N THR A 260 -49.34 -0.22 -6.88
CA THR A 260 -49.56 -1.65 -6.65
C THR A 260 -51.03 -1.99 -6.37
N THR A 261 -51.81 -1.06 -5.82
CA THR A 261 -53.25 -1.27 -5.56
C THR A 261 -54.08 -1.10 -6.83
N VAL A 262 -53.74 -0.14 -7.68
CA VAL A 262 -54.44 0.11 -8.95
C VAL A 262 -54.00 -0.88 -10.03
N TYR A 263 -52.72 -1.31 -10.00
CA TYR A 263 -52.10 -2.26 -10.92
C TYR A 263 -51.32 -3.34 -10.14
N PRO A 264 -51.95 -4.50 -9.83
CA PRO A 264 -51.34 -5.54 -9.00
C PRO A 264 -50.07 -6.17 -9.56
N ASN A 265 -49.86 -6.09 -10.88
CA ASN A 265 -48.69 -6.62 -11.59
C ASN A 265 -48.12 -5.55 -12.56
N PRO A 266 -47.38 -4.56 -12.05
CA PRO A 266 -46.76 -3.56 -12.92
C PRO A 266 -45.65 -4.22 -13.78
N PRO A 267 -45.56 -3.90 -15.08
CA PRO A 267 -44.52 -4.44 -15.96
C PRO A 267 -43.13 -3.89 -15.62
N ASP A 268 -42.08 -4.66 -15.95
CA ASP A 268 -40.70 -4.29 -15.64
C ASP A 268 -40.32 -2.89 -16.18
N PRO A 269 -39.79 -1.98 -15.34
CA PRO A 269 -39.43 -0.62 -15.73
C PRO A 269 -38.45 -0.50 -16.89
N SER A 270 -37.55 -1.48 -17.03
CA SER A 270 -36.53 -1.50 -18.09
C SER A 270 -37.07 -1.93 -19.46
N LEU A 271 -38.19 -2.65 -19.50
CA LEU A 271 -38.76 -3.23 -20.72
C LEU A 271 -39.97 -2.42 -21.24
N TYR A 272 -40.70 -1.75 -20.34
CA TYR A 272 -41.94 -1.03 -20.66
C TYR A 272 -41.92 0.43 -20.21
N THR A 273 -40.88 1.17 -20.58
CA THR A 273 -40.67 2.59 -20.21
C THR A 273 -41.86 3.51 -20.55
N TRP A 274 -42.52 3.31 -21.70
CA TRP A 274 -43.70 4.11 -22.09
C TRP A 274 -44.90 3.94 -21.16
N TRP A 275 -45.07 2.74 -20.60
CA TRP A 275 -46.15 2.47 -19.63
C TRP A 275 -45.91 3.23 -18.32
N TRP A 276 -44.67 3.30 -17.86
CA TRP A 276 -44.31 4.06 -16.66
C TRP A 276 -44.46 5.57 -16.86
N ILE A 277 -44.15 6.09 -18.04
CA ILE A 277 -44.35 7.50 -18.39
C ILE A 277 -45.84 7.89 -18.32
N ASP A 278 -46.73 7.03 -18.82
CA ASP A 278 -48.18 7.25 -18.76
C ASP A 278 -48.72 7.30 -17.31
N LYS A 279 -48.05 6.63 -16.37
CA LYS A 279 -48.46 6.60 -14.94
C LYS A 279 -47.76 7.64 -14.06
N ILE A 280 -46.87 8.47 -14.63
CA ILE A 280 -46.25 9.59 -13.92
C ILE A 280 -47.30 10.51 -13.27
N PRO A 281 -48.40 10.93 -13.93
CA PRO A 281 -49.40 11.81 -13.30
C PRO A 281 -50.07 11.19 -12.06
N LEU A 282 -50.32 9.88 -12.08
CA LEU A 282 -50.90 9.16 -10.93
C LEU A 282 -49.89 9.08 -9.78
N LEU A 283 -48.63 8.76 -10.10
CA LEU A 283 -47.52 8.71 -9.15
C LEU A 283 -47.26 10.06 -8.48
N THR A 284 -47.21 11.14 -9.27
CA THR A 284 -46.98 12.48 -8.75
C THR A 284 -48.17 12.96 -7.92
N GLY A 285 -49.41 12.65 -8.33
CA GLY A 285 -50.60 12.94 -7.54
C GLY A 285 -50.59 12.26 -6.16
N ALA A 286 -50.31 10.95 -6.13
CA ALA A 286 -50.22 10.18 -4.89
C ALA A 286 -49.06 10.64 -3.98
N PHE A 287 -47.94 11.01 -4.59
CA PHE A 287 -46.79 11.58 -3.89
C PHE A 287 -47.14 12.92 -3.23
N ILE A 288 -47.76 13.84 -3.97
CA ILE A 288 -48.09 15.18 -3.49
C ILE A 288 -49.11 15.10 -2.35
N ILE A 289 -50.22 14.38 -2.54
CA ILE A 289 -51.29 14.27 -1.53
C ILE A 289 -50.74 13.75 -0.19
N SER A 290 -49.81 12.80 -0.24
CA SER A 290 -49.31 12.14 0.97
C SER A 290 -48.13 12.87 1.63
N SER A 291 -47.43 13.74 0.91
CA SER A 291 -46.24 14.44 1.40
C SER A 291 -46.47 15.93 1.71
N ILE A 292 -47.52 16.53 1.14
CA ILE A 292 -47.74 17.98 1.18
C ILE A 292 -47.85 18.51 2.61
N ASP A 293 -48.57 17.85 3.51
CA ASP A 293 -48.79 18.33 4.87
C ASP A 293 -47.48 18.39 5.68
N ILE A 294 -46.69 17.31 5.60
CA ILE A 294 -45.44 17.18 6.35
C ILE A 294 -44.37 18.13 5.81
N ILE A 295 -44.27 18.24 4.47
CA ILE A 295 -43.36 19.18 3.82
C ILE A 295 -43.75 20.62 4.13
N SER A 296 -45.05 20.95 4.12
CA SER A 296 -45.56 22.29 4.45
C SER A 296 -45.22 22.68 5.88
N VAL A 297 -45.41 21.77 6.84
CA VAL A 297 -45.03 21.98 8.24
C VAL A 297 -43.51 22.19 8.37
N GLY A 298 -42.70 21.39 7.67
CA GLY A 298 -41.24 21.56 7.65
C GLY A 298 -40.80 22.92 7.10
N ILE A 299 -41.42 23.39 6.02
CA ILE A 299 -41.14 24.70 5.41
C ILE A 299 -41.57 25.84 6.34
N LEU A 300 -42.75 25.75 6.97
CA LEU A 300 -43.24 26.76 7.91
C LEU A 300 -42.31 26.92 9.12
N ILE A 301 -41.82 25.81 9.68
CA ILE A 301 -40.86 25.83 10.79
C ILE A 301 -39.55 26.53 10.37
N SER A 302 -39.08 26.28 9.14
CA SER A 302 -37.87 26.93 8.60
C SER A 302 -38.05 28.44 8.43
N ILE A 303 -39.20 28.86 7.87
CA ILE A 303 -39.53 30.28 7.68
C ILE A 303 -39.65 30.98 9.04
N PHE A 304 -40.44 30.43 9.96
CA PHE A 304 -40.68 31.00 11.29
C PHE A 304 -39.37 31.14 12.08
N SER A 305 -38.51 30.14 12.01
CA SER A 305 -37.20 30.17 12.64
C SER A 305 -36.27 31.25 12.07
N ASN A 306 -36.41 31.60 10.80
CA ASN A 306 -35.64 32.67 10.18
C ASN A 306 -36.24 34.05 10.48
N THR A 307 -37.56 34.18 10.62
CA THR A 307 -38.22 35.45 10.97
C THR A 307 -37.90 35.92 12.38
N ILE A 308 -37.81 35.00 13.36
CA ILE A 308 -37.44 35.30 14.76
C ILE A 308 -36.05 35.95 14.88
N TYR A 309 -35.19 35.85 13.86
CA TYR A 309 -33.87 36.49 13.87
C TYR A 309 -33.87 37.97 13.51
N TYR A 310 -34.88 38.42 12.77
CA TYR A 310 -34.98 39.79 12.29
C TYR A 310 -35.82 40.68 13.23
N LEU A 311 -36.30 40.11 14.34
CA LEU A 311 -36.95 40.77 15.48
C LEU A 311 -35.95 40.93 16.62
#